data_AF-A0A9E1MZM1-F1
#
_entry.id   AF-A0A9E1MZM1-F1
#
_cell.length_a   1.000
_cell.length_b   1.000
_cell.length_c   1.000
_cell.angle_alpha   90.00
_cell.angle_beta   90.00
_cell.angle_gamma   90.00
#
_symmetry.space_group_name_H-M   'P 1'
#
loop_
_entity.id
_entity.type
_entity.pdbx_description
1 polymer ?
#
loop_
_entity_poly.entity_id
_entity_poly.type
_entity_poly.pdbx_seq_one_letter_code
_entity_poly.pdbx_strand_id
1 'polypeptide(L)'
;MLNVFLRFVRGLSSNLAGALGVALVNATFVTFVAIEVLRLTGIVQSAYVGMVSYLFLPPIFVSGLLLIPLGWWIYVRRVGRPWR
;
A
#
# COMPACT_ATOMS: atom_id res chain seq x y z
N MET A 1 14.48 18.50 -5.16
CA MET A 1 13.30 17.68 -4.79
C MET A 1 13.56 16.18 -4.97
N LEU A 2 14.14 15.73 -6.09
CA LEU A 2 14.43 14.31 -6.35
C LEU A 2 15.22 13.61 -5.23
N ASN A 3 16.26 14.26 -4.68
CA ASN A 3 17.10 13.69 -3.61
C ASN A 3 16.32 13.40 -2.32
N VAL A 4 15.31 14.21 -1.99
CA VAL A 4 14.46 14.00 -0.81
C VAL A 4 13.56 12.78 -1.03
N PHE A 5 12.98 12.67 -2.22
CA PHE A 5 12.17 11.52 -2.61
C PHE A 5 12.97 10.21 -2.61
N LEU A 6 14.19 10.22 -3.16
CA LEU A 6 15.06 9.04 -3.15
C LEU A 6 15.44 8.60 -1.73
N ARG A 7 15.70 9.54 -0.82
CA ARG A 7 15.93 9.23 0.61
C ARG A 7 14.69 8.63 1.25
N PHE A 8 13.50 9.12 0.91
CA PHE A 8 12.23 8.58 1.39
C PHE A 8 12.03 7.14 0.94
N VAL A 9 12.16 6.87 -0.36
CA VAL A 9 12.03 5.53 -0.94
C VAL A 9 13.05 4.58 -0.31
N ARG A 10 14.31 4.99 -0.19
CA ARG A 10 15.35 4.18 0.44
C ARG A 10 15.06 3.87 1.90
N GLY A 11 14.51 4.84 2.65
CA GLY A 11 14.11 4.63 4.04
C GLY A 11 12.94 3.65 4.17
N LEU A 12 11.94 3.71 3.30
CA LEU A 12 10.84 2.74 3.27
C LEU A 12 11.31 1.32 2.91
N SER A 13 12.22 1.18 1.95
CA SER A 13 12.77 -0.13 1.56
C SER A 13 13.71 -0.73 2.61
N SER A 14 14.21 0.08 3.56
CA SER A 14 15.16 -0.38 4.58
C SER A 14 14.51 -1.15 5.74
N ASN A 15 13.18 -1.16 5.82
CA ASN A 15 12.47 -1.90 6.87
C ASN A 15 11.25 -2.64 6.34
N LEU A 16 10.93 -3.74 7.01
CA LEU A 16 9.82 -4.63 6.66
C LEU A 16 8.46 -3.90 6.69
N ALA A 17 8.22 -3.00 7.65
CA ALA A 17 6.95 -2.29 7.75
C ALA A 17 6.68 -1.40 6.52
N GLY A 18 7.66 -0.61 6.10
CA GLY A 18 7.55 0.24 4.91
C GLY A 18 7.43 -0.59 3.63
N ALA A 19 8.25 -1.63 3.48
CA ALA A 19 8.19 -2.53 2.33
C ALA A 19 6.83 -3.25 2.21
N LEU A 20 6.33 -3.79 3.32
CA LEU A 20 5.01 -4.44 3.38
C LEU A 20 3.87 -3.45 3.14
N GLY A 21 3.96 -2.24 3.69
CA GLY A 21 2.96 -1.20 3.45
C GLY A 21 2.83 -0.85 1.98
N VAL A 22 3.96 -0.62 1.30
CA VAL A 22 3.99 -0.34 -0.15
C VAL A 22 3.48 -1.55 -0.96
N ALA A 23 3.91 -2.76 -0.61
CA ALA A 23 3.47 -3.98 -1.29
C ALA A 23 1.95 -4.20 -1.14
N LEU A 24 1.40 -4.02 0.06
CA LEU A 24 -0.03 -4.19 0.33
C LEU A 24 -0.86 -3.17 -0.43
N VAL A 25 -0.51 -1.87 -0.36
CA VAL A 25 -1.22 -0.82 -1.08
C VAL A 25 -1.28 -1.13 -2.58
N ASN A 26 -0.14 -1.49 -3.19
CA ASN A 26 -0.07 -1.79 -4.61
C ASN A 26 -0.83 -3.08 -4.96
N ALA A 27 -0.64 -4.16 -4.20
CA ALA A 27 -1.31 -5.43 -4.45
C ALA A 27 -2.83 -5.27 -4.34
N THR A 28 -3.31 -4.61 -3.29
CA THR A 28 -4.74 -4.37 -3.07
C THR A 28 -5.33 -3.46 -4.14
N PHE A 29 -4.64 -2.40 -4.55
CA PHE A 29 -5.09 -1.51 -5.62
C PHE A 29 -5.19 -2.26 -6.96
N VAL A 30 -4.14 -2.99 -7.34
CA VAL A 30 -4.13 -3.78 -8.59
C VAL A 30 -5.24 -4.84 -8.56
N THR A 31 -5.42 -5.51 -7.43
CA THR A 31 -6.48 -6.51 -7.25
C THR A 31 -7.87 -5.89 -7.39
N PHE A 32 -8.10 -4.73 -6.75
CA PHE A 32 -9.36 -4.00 -6.84
C PHE A 32 -9.67 -3.63 -8.30
N VAL A 33 -8.71 -3.04 -9.02
CA VAL A 33 -8.87 -2.65 -10.42
C VAL A 33 -9.15 -3.88 -11.29
N ALA A 34 -8.40 -4.97 -11.11
CA ALA A 34 -8.58 -6.19 -11.89
C ALA A 34 -9.99 -6.78 -11.69
N ILE A 35 -10.45 -6.89 -10.44
CA ILE A 35 -11.79 -7.39 -10.12
C ILE A 35 -12.86 -6.47 -10.73
N GLU A 36 -12.68 -5.15 -10.65
CA GLU A 36 -13.66 -4.21 -11.16
C GLU A 36 -13.79 -4.28 -12.69
N VAL A 37 -12.66 -4.43 -13.40
CA VAL A 37 -12.67 -4.66 -14.85
C VAL A 37 -13.39 -5.97 -15.21
N LEU A 38 -13.14 -7.05 -14.47
CA LEU A 38 -13.83 -8.34 -14.67
C LEU A 38 -15.34 -8.24 -14.38
N ARG A 39 -15.73 -7.40 -13.42
CA ARG A 39 -17.14 -7.14 -13.12
C ARG A 39 -17.82 -6.30 -14.20
N LEU A 40 -17.17 -5.24 -14.68
CA LEU A 40 -17.69 -4.36 -15.74
C LEU A 40 -17.83 -5.08 -17.08
N THR A 41 -16.94 -6.02 -17.38
CA THR A 41 -17.01 -6.86 -18.59
C THR A 41 -18.02 -8.00 -18.47
N GLY A 42 -18.62 -8.19 -17.29
CA GLY A 42 -19.59 -9.26 -17.03
C GLY A 42 -18.98 -10.65 -16.92
N ILE A 43 -17.65 -10.79 -16.92
CA ILE A 43 -16.96 -12.08 -16.71
C ILE A 43 -17.23 -12.60 -15.30
N VAL A 44 -17.30 -11.70 -14.32
CA VAL A 44 -17.54 -12.03 -12.91
C VAL A 44 -18.76 -11.26 -12.41
N GLN A 45 -19.85 -11.98 -12.12
CA GLN A 45 -21.15 -11.39 -11.73
C GLN A 45 -21.66 -11.85 -10.35
N SER A 46 -20.78 -12.44 -9.54
CA SER A 46 -21.16 -12.94 -8.22
C SER A 46 -21.43 -11.80 -7.22
N ALA A 47 -22.49 -11.92 -6.41
CA ALA A 47 -22.80 -10.98 -5.34
C ALA A 47 -21.67 -10.86 -4.30
N TYR A 48 -20.86 -11.91 -4.13
CA TYR A 48 -19.71 -11.92 -3.22
C TYR A 48 -18.58 -10.98 -3.67
N VAL A 49 -18.53 -10.62 -4.96
CA VAL A 49 -17.48 -9.77 -5.53
C VAL A 49 -17.59 -8.34 -5.02
N GLY A 50 -18.82 -7.85 -4.84
CA GLY A 50 -19.05 -6.55 -4.21
C GLY A 50 -18.59 -6.54 -2.76
N MET A 51 -18.84 -7.62 -2.01
CA MET A 51 -18.34 -7.74 -0.64
C MET A 51 -16.81 -7.72 -0.58
N VAL A 52 -16.13 -8.50 -1.42
CA VAL A 52 -14.66 -8.48 -1.47
C VAL A 52 -14.13 -7.09 -1.83
N SER A 53 -14.69 -6.47 -2.87
CA SER A 53 -14.18 -5.21 -3.42
C SER A 53 -14.42 -4.01 -2.52
N TYR A 54 -15.56 -3.97 -1.82
CA TYR A 54 -15.99 -2.80 -1.06
C TYR A 54 -15.95 -2.99 0.47
N LEU A 55 -15.81 -4.23 0.97
CA LEU A 55 -15.69 -4.50 2.41
C LEU A 55 -14.30 -4.99 2.81
N PHE A 56 -13.70 -5.92 2.06
CA PHE A 56 -12.43 -6.54 2.46
C PHE A 56 -11.19 -5.81 1.93
N LEU A 57 -11.18 -5.43 0.65
CA LEU A 57 -10.03 -4.72 0.08
C LEU A 57 -9.79 -3.34 0.72
N PRO A 58 -10.80 -2.49 1.02
CA PRO A 58 -10.52 -1.15 1.53
C PRO A 58 -9.80 -1.14 2.90
N PRO A 59 -10.18 -1.95 3.91
CA PRO A 59 -9.42 -2.03 5.15
C PRO A 59 -7.97 -2.52 4.96
N ILE A 60 -7.73 -3.46 4.03
CA ILE A 60 -6.38 -3.94 3.72
C ILE A 60 -5.55 -2.82 3.06
N PHE A 61 -6.16 -2.05 2.15
CA PHE A 61 -5.52 -0.90 1.54
C PHE A 61 -5.13 0.14 2.59
N VAL A 62 -6.05 0.49 3.48
CA VAL A 62 -5.82 1.46 4.56
C VAL A 62 -4.76 0.95 5.53
N SER A 63 -4.76 -0.34 5.89
CA SER A 63 -3.73 -0.90 6.77
C SER A 63 -2.34 -0.84 6.12
N GLY A 64 -2.23 -1.17 4.83
CA GLY A 64 -1.00 -0.95 4.05
C GLY A 64 -0.56 0.52 4.07
N LEU A 65 -1.51 1.44 3.92
CA LEU A 65 -1.26 2.88 3.95
C LEU A 65 -0.76 3.37 5.31
N LEU A 66 -1.26 2.79 6.40
CA LEU A 66 -0.80 3.09 7.77
C LEU A 66 0.59 2.51 8.06
N LEU A 67 0.96 1.40 7.42
CA LEU A 67 2.29 0.81 7.56
C LEU A 67 3.41 1.68 6.93
N ILE A 68 3.09 2.48 5.90
CA ILE A 68 4.06 3.38 5.26
C ILE A 68 4.61 4.46 6.22
N PRO A 69 3.77 5.31 6.86
CA PRO A 69 4.27 6.29 7.83
C PRO A 69 4.85 5.62 9.08
N LEU A 70 4.34 4.44 9.47
CA LEU A 70 4.93 3.67 10.57
C LEU A 70 6.36 3.21 10.22
N GLY A 71 6.57 2.67 9.03
CA GLY A 71 7.88 2.29 8.50
C GLY A 71 8.82 3.49 8.42
N TRP A 72 8.33 4.65 7.99
CA TRP A 72 9.10 5.88 8.01
C TRP A 72 9.49 6.31 9.43
N TRP A 73 8.57 6.24 10.37
CA TRP A 73 8.84 6.60 11.76
C TRP A 73 9.89 5.68 12.39
N ILE A 74 9.81 4.38 12.13
CA ILE A 74 10.81 3.40 12.57
C ILE A 74 12.19 3.72 11.96
N TYR A 75 12.24 4.07 10.68
CA TYR A 75 13.48 4.46 10.01
C TYR A 75 14.12 5.69 10.66
N VAL A 76 13.35 6.75 10.89
CA VAL A 76 13.81 7.99 11.54
C VAL A 76 14.30 7.72 12.96
N ARG A 77 13.61 6.85 13.73
CA ARG A 77 14.07 6.49 15.08
C ARG A 77 15.40 5.73 15.08
N ARG A 78 15.70 4.94 14.05
CA ARG A 78 16.94 4.16 13.95
C ARG A 78 18.12 4.97 13.42
N VAL A 79 17.90 5.83 12.42
CA VAL A 79 18.96 6.54 11.69
C VAL A 79 19.16 7.99 12.17
N GLY A 80 18.23 8.52 12.97
CA GLY A 80 18.24 9.92 13.41
C GLY A 80 17.44 10.81 12.45
N ARG A 81 17.83 12.09 12.28
CA ARG A 81 17.16 13.04 11.38
C ARG A 81 17.76 12.97 9.96
N PRO A 82 17.19 12.22 8.99
CA PRO A 82 17.78 12.05 7.64
C PRO A 82 17.75 13.31 6.75
N TRP A 83 17.15 14.38 7.25
CA TRP A 83 16.96 15.69 6.62
C TRP A 83 17.88 16.79 7.17
N ARG A 84 18.81 16.45 8.08
CA ARG A 84 19.95 17.31 8.40
C ARG A 84 21.14 16.95 7.51
#